data_AF-A0A846H4I2-F1
#
_entry.id   AF-A0A846H4I2-F1
#
_cell.length_a   1.000
_cell.length_b   1.000
_cell.length_c   1.000
_cell.angle_alpha   90.00
_cell.angle_beta   90.00
_cell.angle_gamma   90.00
#
_symmetry.space_group_name_H-M   'P 1'
#
loop_
_entity.id
_entity.type
_entity.pdbx_description
1 polymer ?
#
loop_
_entity_poly.entity_id
_entity_poly.type
_entity_poly.pdbx_seq_one_letter_code
_entity_poly.pdbx_strand_id
1 'polypeptide(L)'
;MSKDVKSAIDEFHASVNMTAKELESWLKTEESQSVGQKKDDDESIGHKSGKRIVQLLHKKKDDYTDDDLSHMKKVVSYVHRHSAQQPEGDVEDTHWRYSLMNWGHDPLKGKK
;
A
#
# COMPACT_ATOMS: atom_id res chain seq x y z
N MET A 1 -2.05 9.68 -22.46
CA MET A 1 -1.46 8.64 -21.58
C MET A 1 -0.76 7.60 -22.45
N SER A 2 0.52 7.31 -22.22
CA SER A 2 1.22 6.22 -22.92
C SER A 2 0.75 4.85 -22.41
N LYS A 3 1.03 3.77 -23.17
CA LYS A 3 0.66 2.40 -22.79
C LYS A 3 1.24 2.00 -21.42
N ASP A 4 2.48 2.40 -21.15
CA ASP A 4 3.18 2.09 -19.90
C ASP A 4 2.56 2.81 -18.69
N VAL A 5 2.08 4.04 -18.89
CA VAL A 5 1.38 4.80 -17.85
C VAL A 5 0.05 4.14 -17.51
N LYS A 6 -0.72 3.74 -18.53
CA LYS A 6 -1.98 3.02 -18.32
C LYS A 6 -1.75 1.70 -17.58
N SER A 7 -0.73 0.94 -17.98
CA SER A 7 -0.35 -0.32 -17.32
C SER A 7 -0.02 -0.12 -15.84
N ALA A 8 0.72 0.94 -15.49
CA ALA A 8 1.08 1.21 -14.10
C ALA A 8 -0.13 1.57 -13.22
N ILE A 9 -1.09 2.32 -13.75
CA ILE A 9 -2.33 2.67 -13.03
C ILE A 9 -3.19 1.43 -12.81
N ASP A 10 -3.37 0.61 -13.86
CA ASP A 10 -4.19 -0.59 -13.79
C ASP A 10 -3.59 -1.61 -12.81
N GLU A 11 -2.27 -1.79 -12.81
CA GLU A 11 -1.56 -2.66 -11.88
C GLU A 11 -1.63 -2.14 -10.43
N PHE A 12 -1.49 -0.81 -10.23
CA PHE A 12 -1.67 -0.21 -8.91
C PHE A 12 -3.06 -0.49 -8.32
N HIS A 13 -4.11 -0.29 -9.10
CA HIS A 13 -5.48 -0.59 -8.66
C HIS A 13 -5.75 -2.09 -8.48
N ALA A 14 -4.97 -2.97 -9.11
CA ALA A 14 -5.03 -4.40 -8.87
C ALA A 14 -4.28 -4.81 -7.58
N SER A 15 -3.16 -4.16 -7.27
CA SER A 15 -2.38 -4.43 -6.07
C SER A 15 -3.01 -3.84 -4.80
N VAL A 16 -3.59 -2.64 -4.87
CA VAL A 16 -4.24 -1.97 -3.72
C VAL A 16 -5.68 -2.46 -3.60
N ASN A 17 -5.93 -3.35 -2.63
CA ASN A 17 -7.25 -3.97 -2.43
C ASN A 17 -8.03 -3.36 -1.25
N MET A 18 -7.42 -2.45 -0.49
CA MET A 18 -8.10 -1.65 0.54
C MET A 18 -8.70 -0.39 -0.09
N THR A 19 -9.93 -0.07 0.29
CA THR A 19 -10.55 1.22 -0.05
C THR A 19 -9.85 2.35 0.69
N ALA A 20 -9.99 3.59 0.19
CA ALA A 20 -9.44 4.76 0.86
C ALA A 20 -9.88 4.84 2.34
N LYS A 21 -11.15 4.56 2.62
CA LYS A 21 -11.71 4.57 3.98
C LYS A 21 -11.11 3.49 4.87
N GLU A 22 -10.97 2.26 4.37
CA GLU A 22 -10.34 1.17 5.15
C GLU A 22 -8.88 1.49 5.47
N LEU A 23 -8.14 1.98 4.47
CA LEU A 23 -6.74 2.36 4.65
C LEU A 23 -6.59 3.55 5.60
N GLU A 24 -7.44 4.58 5.51
CA GLU A 24 -7.48 5.70 6.45
C GLU A 24 -7.74 5.26 7.89
N SER A 25 -8.68 4.32 8.09
CA SER A 25 -8.96 3.74 9.39
C SER A 25 -7.78 2.94 9.91
N TRP A 26 -7.19 2.09 9.07
CA TRP A 26 -6.01 1.31 9.41
C TRP A 26 -4.83 2.19 9.82
N LEU A 27 -4.54 3.25 9.08
CA LEU A 27 -3.41 4.15 9.34
C LEU A 27 -3.50 4.90 10.68
N LYS A 28 -4.66 4.91 11.34
CA LYS A 28 -4.83 5.53 12.66
C LYS A 28 -4.49 4.59 13.82
N THR A 29 -4.30 3.30 13.54
CA THR A 29 -4.03 2.28 14.55
C THR A 29 -2.59 2.33 15.07
N GLU A 30 -2.34 1.78 16.26
CA GLU A 30 -0.98 1.67 16.80
C GLU A 30 -0.17 0.63 16.01
N GLU A 31 -0.82 -0.44 15.59
CA GLU A 31 -0.28 -1.52 14.78
C GLU A 31 0.32 -0.96 13.48
N SER A 32 -0.44 -0.13 12.77
CA SER A 32 0.03 0.60 11.58
C SER A 32 1.27 1.45 11.86
N GLN A 33 1.27 2.20 12.96
CA GLN A 33 2.35 3.13 13.34
C GLN A 33 3.62 2.42 13.86
N SER A 34 3.47 1.19 14.36
CA SER A 34 4.54 0.40 14.93
C SER A 34 5.41 -0.32 13.89
N VAL A 35 4.89 -0.57 12.68
CA VAL A 35 5.57 -1.40 11.66
C VAL A 35 6.26 -0.61 10.55
N GLY A 36 7.31 -1.22 10.00
CA GLY A 36 8.05 -0.72 8.84
C GLY A 36 9.37 -0.05 9.16
N GLN A 37 10.16 0.21 8.12
CA GLN A 37 11.47 0.84 8.25
C GLN A 37 11.31 2.33 8.59
N LYS A 38 11.91 2.74 9.70
CA LYS A 38 12.05 4.14 10.13
C LYS A 38 13.51 4.59 9.95
N LYS A 39 13.71 5.87 9.70
CA LYS A 39 15.00 6.52 10.00
C LYS A 39 14.75 7.23 11.34
N ASP A 40 15.32 6.73 12.44
CA ASP A 40 15.15 7.28 13.78
C ASP A 40 13.66 7.35 14.26
N ASP A 41 13.30 8.34 15.09
CA ASP A 41 11.95 8.58 15.65
C ASP A 41 10.90 9.05 14.61
N ASP A 42 11.17 8.82 13.33
CA ASP A 42 10.43 9.37 12.21
C ASP A 42 9.38 8.37 11.68
N GLU A 43 8.26 8.86 11.14
CA GLU A 43 7.18 8.01 10.63
C GLU A 43 7.70 7.02 9.56
N SER A 44 7.25 5.75 9.64
CA SER A 44 7.78 4.69 8.77
C SER A 44 7.48 4.95 7.29
N ILE A 45 8.37 4.48 6.40
CA ILE A 45 8.20 4.68 4.96
C ILE A 45 6.87 4.09 4.47
N GLY A 46 6.47 2.94 5.02
CA GLY A 46 5.20 2.31 4.69
C GLY A 46 4.01 3.15 5.13
N HIS A 47 4.03 3.69 6.35
CA HIS A 47 2.95 4.53 6.86
C HIS A 47 2.80 5.84 6.06
N LYS A 48 3.93 6.50 5.75
CA LYS A 48 3.96 7.67 4.84
C LYS A 48 3.40 7.31 3.46
N SER A 49 3.74 6.13 2.94
CA SER A 49 3.22 5.60 1.67
C SER A 49 1.70 5.43 1.72
N GLY A 50 1.17 4.81 2.77
CA GLY A 50 -0.27 4.62 2.96
C GLY A 50 -1.05 5.93 2.90
N LYS A 51 -0.57 6.99 3.55
CA LYS A 51 -1.19 8.32 3.47
C LYS A 51 -1.24 8.85 2.04
N ARG A 52 -0.20 8.61 1.25
CA ARG A 52 -0.15 9.00 -0.16
C ARG A 52 -1.07 8.14 -1.03
N ILE A 53 -1.18 6.84 -0.76
CA ILE A 53 -2.12 5.94 -1.43
C ILE A 53 -3.56 6.44 -1.22
N VAL A 54 -3.93 6.83 0.01
CA VAL A 54 -5.23 7.43 0.29
C VAL A 54 -5.50 8.64 -0.61
N GLN A 55 -4.53 9.56 -0.73
CA GLN A 55 -4.66 10.72 -1.62
C GLN A 55 -4.87 10.31 -3.09
N LEU A 56 -4.13 9.30 -3.56
CA LEU A 56 -4.24 8.78 -4.93
C LEU A 56 -5.59 8.11 -5.21
N LEU A 57 -6.17 7.43 -4.21
CA LEU A 57 -7.48 6.79 -4.32
C LEU A 57 -8.63 7.80 -4.40
N HIS A 58 -8.47 9.00 -3.82
CA HIS A 58 -9.43 10.10 -3.95
C HIS A 58 -9.26 10.93 -5.22
N LYS A 59 -8.13 10.79 -5.91
CA LYS A 59 -7.79 11.57 -7.10
C LYS A 59 -8.39 10.94 -8.37
N LYS A 60 -8.77 11.77 -9.34
CA LYS A 60 -9.24 11.27 -10.64
C LYS A 60 -8.05 10.81 -11.48
N LYS A 61 -8.27 9.79 -12.31
CA LYS A 61 -7.21 9.20 -13.16
C LYS A 61 -6.54 10.21 -14.09
N ASP A 62 -7.28 11.22 -14.55
CA ASP A 62 -6.77 12.25 -15.45
C ASP A 62 -5.91 13.31 -14.76
N ASP A 63 -5.94 13.36 -13.42
CA ASP A 63 -5.18 14.34 -12.63
C ASP A 63 -3.81 13.82 -12.18
N TYR A 64 -3.49 12.54 -12.41
CA TYR A 64 -2.23 11.94 -11.95
C TYR A 64 -0.99 12.64 -12.54
N THR A 65 -0.03 12.94 -11.68
CA THR A 65 1.27 13.50 -12.08
C THR A 65 2.30 12.41 -12.31
N ASP A 66 3.44 12.74 -12.92
CA ASP A 66 4.56 11.79 -13.07
C ASP A 66 5.06 11.26 -11.71
N ASP A 67 5.02 12.10 -10.67
CA ASP A 67 5.35 11.70 -9.30
C ASP A 67 4.36 10.69 -8.75
N ASP A 68 3.07 10.84 -9.06
CA ASP A 68 2.02 9.89 -8.66
C ASP A 68 2.25 8.54 -9.33
N LEU A 69 2.53 8.55 -10.64
CA LEU A 69 2.83 7.35 -11.41
C LEU A 69 4.10 6.64 -10.90
N SER A 70 5.13 7.40 -10.55
CA SER A 70 6.34 6.87 -9.91
C SER A 70 6.03 6.21 -8.56
N HIS A 71 5.19 6.85 -7.75
CA HIS A 71 4.76 6.29 -6.47
C HIS A 71 3.92 5.02 -6.66
N MET A 72 2.98 4.99 -7.60
CA MET A 72 2.18 3.80 -7.94
C MET A 72 3.07 2.60 -8.29
N LYS A 73 4.08 2.79 -9.15
CA LYS A 73 5.06 1.74 -9.48
C LYS A 73 5.82 1.23 -8.25
N LYS A 74 6.18 2.14 -7.34
CA LYS A 74 6.84 1.79 -6.07
C LYS A 74 5.91 0.94 -5.20
N VAL A 75 4.63 1.28 -5.11
CA VAL A 75 3.62 0.54 -4.35
C VAL A 75 3.48 -0.88 -4.89
N VAL A 76 3.23 -1.01 -6.19
CA VAL A 76 3.15 -2.31 -6.88
C VAL A 76 4.39 -3.17 -6.60
N SER A 77 5.57 -2.61 -6.80
CA SER A 77 6.84 -3.31 -6.58
C SER A 77 7.03 -3.76 -5.14
N TYR A 78 6.58 -2.96 -4.18
CA TYR A 78 6.64 -3.31 -2.77
C TYR A 78 5.67 -4.45 -2.43
N VAL A 79 4.40 -4.31 -2.82
CA VAL A 79 3.35 -5.31 -2.57
C VAL A 79 3.76 -6.67 -3.15
N HIS A 80 4.17 -6.72 -4.43
CA HIS A 80 4.57 -7.99 -5.05
C HIS A 80 5.75 -8.67 -4.33
N ARG A 81 6.81 -7.91 -4.02
CA ARG A 81 7.99 -8.47 -3.35
C ARG A 81 7.67 -8.91 -1.93
N HIS A 82 6.90 -8.14 -1.18
CA HIS A 82 6.65 -8.43 0.23
C HIS A 82 5.59 -9.53 0.39
N SER A 83 4.58 -9.59 -0.49
CA SER A 83 3.63 -10.71 -0.53
C SER A 83 4.32 -12.04 -0.84
N ALA A 84 5.36 -12.05 -1.70
CA ALA A 84 6.15 -13.24 -1.96
C ALA A 84 6.99 -13.73 -0.75
N GLN A 85 7.13 -12.91 0.29
CA GLN A 85 7.82 -13.22 1.54
C GLN A 85 6.85 -13.66 2.65
N GLN A 86 5.68 -14.18 2.27
CA GLN A 86 4.66 -14.62 3.23
C GLN A 86 5.26 -15.63 4.24
N PRO A 87 5.15 -15.36 5.55
CA PRO A 87 5.59 -16.32 6.57
C PRO A 87 4.66 -17.54 6.62
N GLU A 88 5.21 -18.66 7.09
CA GLU A 88 4.41 -19.86 7.35
C GLU A 88 3.51 -19.67 8.58
N GLY A 89 2.36 -20.35 8.58
CA GLY A 89 1.42 -20.34 9.70
C GLY A 89 0.35 -19.24 9.60
N ASP A 90 -0.20 -18.88 10.75
CA ASP A 90 -1.19 -17.81 10.85
C ASP A 90 -0.51 -16.44 10.70
N VAL A 91 -1.09 -15.62 9.82
CA VAL A 91 -0.55 -14.32 9.44
C VAL A 91 -1.44 -13.16 9.89
N GLU A 92 -2.55 -13.44 10.57
CA GLU A 92 -3.59 -12.46 10.93
C GLU A 92 -3.00 -11.26 11.69
N ASP A 93 -2.25 -11.51 12.76
CA ASP A 93 -1.70 -10.48 13.64
C ASP A 93 -0.18 -10.37 13.52
N THR A 94 0.32 -10.21 12.29
CA THR A 94 1.76 -10.18 12.01
C THR A 94 2.24 -8.85 11.45
N HIS A 95 3.48 -8.48 11.79
CA HIS A 95 4.16 -7.32 11.20
C HIS A 95 4.21 -7.40 9.66
N TRP A 96 4.26 -8.61 9.09
CA TRP A 96 4.21 -8.81 7.65
C TRP A 96 2.89 -8.33 7.04
N ARG A 97 1.76 -8.78 7.58
CA ARG A 97 0.43 -8.34 7.13
C ARG A 97 0.25 -6.85 7.35
N TYR A 98 0.57 -6.37 8.55
CA TYR A 98 0.45 -4.96 8.91
C TYR A 98 1.27 -4.06 7.99
N SER A 99 2.46 -4.51 7.59
CA SER A 99 3.27 -3.78 6.62
C SER A 99 2.59 -3.74 5.26
N LEU A 100 2.06 -4.85 4.74
CA LEU A 100 1.29 -4.84 3.49
C LEU A 100 0.07 -3.91 3.56
N MET A 101 -0.63 -3.88 4.70
CA MET A 101 -1.77 -2.99 4.91
C MET A 101 -1.38 -1.52 4.91
N ASN A 102 -0.20 -1.16 5.43
CA ASN A 102 0.36 0.20 5.27
C ASN A 102 0.58 0.59 3.79
N TRP A 103 0.70 -0.39 2.89
CA TRP A 103 0.79 -0.21 1.45
C TRP A 103 -0.54 -0.45 0.72
N GLY A 104 -1.67 -0.46 1.45
CA GLY A 104 -3.01 -0.57 0.88
C GLY A 104 -3.40 -1.98 0.42
N HIS A 105 -2.63 -3.00 0.82
CA HIS A 105 -2.90 -4.40 0.48
C HIS A 105 -3.13 -5.22 1.75
N ASP A 106 -4.35 -5.74 1.94
CA ASP A 106 -4.62 -6.75 2.95
C ASP A 106 -4.61 -8.16 2.31
N PRO A 107 -3.61 -9.01 2.59
CA PRO A 107 -3.47 -10.35 2.01
C PRO A 107 -4.54 -11.35 2.49
N LEU A 108 -5.32 -11.00 3.51
CA LEU A 108 -6.47 -11.80 3.99
C LEU A 108 -7.80 -11.32 3.40
N LYS A 109 -7.83 -10.18 2.73
CA LYS A 109 -9.05 -9.65 2.13
C LYS A 109 -9.52 -10.55 0.99
N GLY A 110 -10.77 -11.01 1.09
CA GLY A 110 -11.38 -11.92 0.11
C GLY A 110 -11.07 -13.40 0.34
N LYS A 111 -10.26 -13.75 1.35
CA LYS A 111 -10.11 -15.13 1.82
C LYS A 111 -11.18 -15.36 2.89
N LYS A 112 -12.22 -16.11 2.52
CA LYS A 112 -13.24 -16.66 3.42
C LYS A 112 -13.04 -18.15 3.56
#